data_AF-A0A1E1LPU8-F1
#
_entry.id   AF-A0A1E1LPU8-F1
#
_cell.length_a   1.000
_cell.length_b   1.000
_cell.length_c   1.000
_cell.angle_alpha   90.00
_cell.angle_beta   90.00
_cell.angle_gamma   90.00
#
_symmetry.space_group_name_H-M   'P 1'
#
loop_
_entity.id
_entity.type
_entity.pdbx_description
1 polymer ?
#
loop_
_entity_poly.entity_id
_entity_poly.type
_entity_poly.pdbx_seq_one_letter_code
_entity_poly.pdbx_strand_id
1 'polypeptide(L)'
;MAHSEQPQILLLCLSFQSFLDQQYASLIDRISQSAQLKRSKTVSGAIRYLDSNTPKAIIATDEGLAKPENAAFIPRLLSYLQNGGVVIFGLHFPSFVTNVMFENLFKGSFDLAWKRGNYQRGTFEVNDFYTLPRGVAPSSLPSAYSMKALHVRDAKPQERILVPVAGSKTQSMVFAPSDVDRSQAAVVGARIGNGYLAYVGDVNGEEESDDVILVLCGL
;
A
#
# COMPACT_ATOMS: atom_id res chain seq x y z
N MET A 1 -16.18 31.36 -7.20
CA MET A 1 -15.73 29.98 -7.50
C MET A 1 -15.11 29.45 -6.23
N ALA A 2 -15.66 28.38 -5.64
CA ALA A 2 -15.07 27.81 -4.44
C ALA A 2 -13.71 27.24 -4.82
N HIS A 3 -12.62 27.75 -4.24
CA HIS A 3 -11.37 27.00 -4.21
C HIS A 3 -11.71 25.70 -3.48
N SER A 4 -11.80 24.59 -4.21
CA SER A 4 -11.87 23.28 -3.56
C SER A 4 -10.58 23.14 -2.76
N GLU A 5 -10.68 23.01 -1.44
CA GLU A 5 -9.52 22.72 -0.62
C GLU A 5 -8.79 21.50 -1.21
N GLN A 6 -7.47 21.61 -1.37
CA GLN A 6 -6.66 20.50 -1.85
C GLN A 6 -6.90 19.27 -0.96
N PRO A 7 -7.05 18.07 -1.54
CA PRO A 7 -7.26 16.85 -0.76
C PRO A 7 -6.10 16.66 0.22
N GLN A 8 -6.37 16.09 1.39
CA GLN A 8 -5.34 15.79 2.37
C GLN A 8 -4.92 14.32 2.29
N ILE A 9 -3.61 14.06 2.34
CA ILE A 9 -3.05 12.70 2.47
C ILE A 9 -2.31 12.61 3.79
N LEU A 10 -2.58 11.56 4.57
CA LEU A 10 -1.90 11.32 5.83
C LEU A 10 -0.84 10.21 5.68
N LEU A 11 0.43 10.55 5.88
CA LEU A 11 1.50 9.58 6.09
C LEU A 11 1.53 9.16 7.55
N LEU A 12 1.34 7.86 7.79
CA LEU A 12 1.44 7.24 9.10
C LEU A 12 2.80 6.56 9.24
N CYS A 13 3.73 7.24 9.93
CA CYS A 13 5.13 6.87 10.05
C CYS A 13 5.49 6.46 11.50
N LEU A 14 4.90 5.38 12.00
CA LEU A 14 4.99 4.98 13.41
C LEU A 14 6.32 4.31 13.78
N SER A 15 7.12 3.92 12.80
CA SER A 15 8.47 3.36 12.94
C SER A 15 9.44 4.03 11.95
N PHE A 16 9.26 5.35 11.81
CA PHE A 16 9.95 6.21 10.86
C PHE A 16 11.47 6.01 10.83
N GLN A 17 11.99 5.64 9.67
CA GLN A 17 13.42 5.65 9.37
C GLN A 17 13.80 6.99 8.73
N SER A 18 14.96 7.54 9.10
CA SER A 18 15.42 8.85 8.60
C SER A 18 15.60 8.88 7.07
N PHE A 19 15.90 7.74 6.46
CA PHE A 19 16.11 7.63 5.01
C PHE A 19 14.82 7.44 4.20
N LEU A 20 13.64 7.37 4.85
CA LEU A 20 12.35 7.26 4.16
C LEU A 20 12.14 8.44 3.21
N ASP A 21 12.41 9.66 3.66
CA ASP A 21 12.18 10.87 2.86
C ASP A 21 13.11 10.92 1.65
N GLN A 22 14.36 10.46 1.80
CA GLN A 22 15.30 10.39 0.69
C GLN A 22 14.90 9.30 -0.32
N GLN A 23 14.48 8.12 0.16
CA GLN A 23 14.14 7.00 -0.69
C GLN A 23 12.87 7.24 -1.50
N TYR A 24 11.86 7.89 -0.90
CA TYR A 24 10.55 8.15 -1.54
C TYR A 24 10.36 9.64 -1.86
N ALA A 25 11.44 10.37 -2.10
CA ALA A 25 11.39 11.81 -2.39
C ALA A 25 10.48 12.11 -3.59
N SER A 26 10.61 11.35 -4.68
CA SER A 26 9.75 11.45 -5.87
C SER A 26 8.26 11.37 -5.51
N LEU A 27 7.83 10.29 -4.85
CA LEU A 27 6.46 10.13 -4.40
C LEU A 27 5.97 11.29 -3.52
N ILE A 28 6.79 11.68 -2.54
CA ILE A 28 6.45 12.75 -1.58
C ILE A 28 6.25 14.08 -2.32
N ASP A 29 7.13 14.40 -3.27
CA ASP A 29 7.03 15.61 -4.09
C ASP A 29 5.78 15.58 -4.96
N ARG A 30 5.51 14.44 -5.63
CA ARG A 30 4.33 14.26 -6.49
C ARG A 30 3.02 14.34 -5.72
N ILE A 31 2.93 13.78 -4.51
CA ILE A 31 1.76 13.95 -3.66
C ILE A 31 1.61 15.42 -3.24
N SER A 32 2.71 16.09 -2.88
CA SER A 32 2.68 17.49 -2.41
C SER A 32 2.27 18.48 -3.51
N GLN A 33 2.41 18.11 -4.78
CA GLN A 33 1.94 18.90 -5.92
C GLN A 33 0.40 18.86 -6.11
N SER A 34 -0.26 17.77 -5.68
CA SER A 34 -1.69 17.54 -5.91
C SER A 34 -2.53 17.53 -4.63
N ALA A 35 -1.89 17.44 -3.45
CA ALA A 35 -2.53 17.25 -2.16
C ALA A 35 -1.75 17.92 -1.03
N GLN A 36 -2.45 18.23 0.07
CA GLN A 36 -1.81 18.59 1.32
C GLN A 36 -1.30 17.34 2.03
N LEU A 37 0.03 17.20 2.08
CA LEU A 37 0.66 16.10 2.79
C LEU A 37 0.74 16.39 4.30
N LYS A 38 0.20 15.49 5.10
CA LYS A 38 0.30 15.50 6.57
C LYS A 38 1.04 14.26 7.03
N ARG A 39 1.73 14.35 8.16
CA ARG A 39 2.51 13.24 8.71
C ARG A 39 2.23 13.10 10.20
N SER A 40 2.05 11.86 10.65
CA SER A 40 2.06 11.52 12.07
C SER A 40 3.09 10.45 12.36
N LYS A 41 3.91 10.70 13.38
CA LYS A 41 4.90 9.73 13.91
C LYS A 41 4.44 9.02 15.17
N THR A 42 3.23 9.31 15.66
CA THR A 42 2.67 8.71 16.86
C THR A 42 1.20 8.39 16.67
N VAL A 43 0.71 7.36 17.36
CA VAL A 43 -0.72 6.99 17.36
C VAL A 43 -1.57 8.15 17.86
N SER A 44 -1.20 8.79 18.97
CA SER A 44 -1.95 9.92 19.53
C SER A 44 -1.98 11.13 18.59
N GLY A 45 -0.91 11.36 17.81
CA GLY A 45 -0.89 12.38 16.76
C GLY A 45 -1.87 12.06 15.62
N ALA A 46 -1.91 10.80 15.20
CA ALA A 46 -2.77 10.34 14.11
C ALA A 46 -4.25 10.38 14.53
N ILE A 47 -4.57 9.97 15.76
CA ILE A 47 -5.93 10.06 16.33
C ILE A 47 -6.40 11.51 16.34
N ARG A 48 -5.62 12.41 16.96
CA ARG A 48 -5.97 13.84 17.01
C ARG A 48 -6.18 14.44 15.62
N TYR A 49 -5.38 14.04 14.64
CA TYR A 49 -5.57 14.47 13.27
C TYR A 49 -6.90 13.99 12.69
N LEU A 50 -7.21 12.69 12.83
CA LEU A 50 -8.45 12.09 12.33
C LEU A 50 -9.71 12.55 13.09
N ASP A 51 -9.58 13.16 14.28
CA ASP A 51 -10.70 13.72 15.05
C ASP A 51 -11.25 15.01 14.42
N SER A 52 -10.44 15.72 13.64
CA SER A 52 -10.82 17.00 13.05
C SER A 52 -10.72 17.02 11.53
N ASN A 53 -10.21 15.95 10.92
CA ASN A 53 -9.95 15.88 9.49
C ASN A 53 -10.34 14.51 8.94
N THR A 54 -10.76 14.46 7.69
CA THR A 54 -10.97 13.22 6.95
C THR A 54 -10.06 13.22 5.73
N PRO A 55 -8.85 12.65 5.81
CA PRO A 55 -7.94 12.62 4.67
C PRO A 55 -8.54 11.77 3.55
N LYS A 56 -8.18 12.09 2.31
CA LYS A 56 -8.57 11.32 1.12
C LYS A 56 -7.98 9.90 1.15
N ALA A 57 -6.74 9.78 1.62
CA ALA A 57 -6.11 8.50 1.90
C ALA A 57 -5.13 8.59 3.07
N ILE A 58 -4.90 7.44 3.70
CA ILE A 58 -3.85 7.23 4.71
C ILE A 58 -2.83 6.26 4.12
N ILE A 59 -1.56 6.62 4.12
CA ILE A 59 -0.46 5.75 3.70
C ILE A 59 0.28 5.29 4.97
N ALA A 60 0.17 4.02 5.31
CA ALA A 60 0.98 3.36 6.33
C ALA A 60 2.36 3.06 5.73
N THR A 61 3.35 3.89 6.09
CA THR A 61 4.63 3.91 5.40
C THR A 61 5.63 2.90 5.92
N ASP A 62 5.40 2.34 7.10
CA ASP A 62 6.32 1.45 7.81
C ASP A 62 5.55 0.42 8.65
N GLU A 63 6.28 -0.57 9.18
CA GLU A 63 5.73 -1.70 9.92
C GLU A 63 5.14 -1.32 11.28
N GLY A 64 5.25 -0.06 11.72
CA GLY A 64 4.85 0.40 13.03
C GLY A 64 3.38 0.12 13.35
N LEU A 65 2.48 0.17 12.36
CA LEU A 65 1.07 -0.19 12.59
C LEU A 65 0.87 -1.67 12.95
N ALA A 66 1.75 -2.55 12.47
CA ALA A 66 1.69 -3.98 12.77
C ALA A 66 2.31 -4.33 14.14
N LYS A 67 2.85 -3.34 14.87
CA LYS A 67 3.45 -3.55 16.20
C LYS A 67 2.38 -3.55 17.30
N PRO A 68 2.44 -4.47 18.28
CA PRO A 68 1.44 -4.57 19.35
C PRO A 68 1.21 -3.27 20.12
N GLU A 69 2.25 -2.46 20.35
CA GLU A 69 2.14 -1.18 21.06
C GLU A 69 1.25 -0.16 20.35
N ASN A 70 1.03 -0.32 19.04
CA ASN A 70 0.18 0.56 18.23
C ASN A 70 -1.20 -0.05 17.94
N ALA A 71 -1.52 -1.23 18.49
CA ALA A 71 -2.78 -1.94 18.24
C ALA A 71 -4.03 -1.12 18.57
N ALA A 72 -3.92 -0.18 19.52
CA ALA A 72 -5.00 0.75 19.87
C ALA A 72 -5.48 1.64 18.71
N PHE A 73 -4.69 1.81 17.65
CA PHE A 73 -5.07 2.58 16.47
C PHE A 73 -5.91 1.79 15.47
N ILE A 74 -5.86 0.45 15.51
CA ILE A 74 -6.54 -0.42 14.54
C ILE A 74 -8.05 -0.15 14.47
N PRO A 75 -8.80 -0.03 15.59
CA PRO A 75 -10.24 0.28 15.53
C PRO A 75 -10.54 1.62 14.84
N ARG A 76 -9.66 2.62 15.01
CA ARG A 76 -9.82 3.92 14.37
C ARG A 76 -9.63 3.82 12.86
N LEU A 77 -8.64 3.03 12.42
CA LEU A 77 -8.38 2.80 11.01
C LEU A 77 -9.49 1.97 10.34
N LEU A 78 -10.02 0.96 11.04
CA LEU A 78 -11.20 0.20 10.61
C LEU A 78 -12.42 1.10 10.45
N SER A 79 -12.69 1.99 11.41
CA SER A 79 -13.78 2.97 11.31
C SER A 79 -13.61 3.89 10.10
N TYR A 80 -12.38 4.37 9.85
CA TYR A 80 -12.08 5.17 8.65
C TYR A 80 -12.36 4.41 7.34
N LEU A 81 -11.90 3.15 7.23
CA LEU A 81 -12.18 2.27 6.09
C LEU A 81 -13.68 2.03 5.92
N GLN A 82 -14.40 1.67 6.99
CA GLN A 82 -15.83 1.38 6.94
C GLN A 82 -16.65 2.57 6.40
N ASN A 83 -16.20 3.80 6.67
CA ASN A 83 -16.80 5.04 6.23
C ASN A 83 -16.31 5.55 4.86
N GLY A 84 -15.63 4.72 4.06
CA GLY A 84 -15.23 5.07 2.69
C GLY A 84 -13.79 5.51 2.53
N GLY A 85 -13.00 5.52 3.61
CA GLY A 85 -11.60 5.88 3.57
C GLY A 85 -10.73 4.90 2.78
N VAL A 86 -9.56 5.37 2.33
CA VAL A 86 -8.56 4.55 1.64
C VAL A 86 -7.31 4.42 2.48
N VAL A 87 -6.86 3.20 2.73
CA VAL A 87 -5.63 2.92 3.47
C VAL A 87 -4.67 2.14 2.57
N ILE A 88 -3.44 2.61 2.44
CA ILE A 88 -2.41 2.00 1.61
C ILE A 88 -1.24 1.61 2.51
N PHE A 89 -0.88 0.33 2.51
CA PHE A 89 0.36 -0.16 3.10
C PHE A 89 1.43 -0.21 2.00
N GLY A 90 2.59 0.43 2.23
CA GLY A 90 3.65 0.46 1.23
C GLY A 90 4.93 1.11 1.76
N LEU A 91 5.79 1.55 0.85
CA LEU A 91 7.07 2.17 1.16
C LEU A 91 7.96 1.24 2.00
N HIS A 92 8.31 1.62 3.22
CA HIS A 92 9.13 0.80 4.12
C HIS A 92 8.36 -0.38 4.73
N PHE A 93 7.03 -0.37 4.75
CA PHE A 93 6.23 -1.46 5.30
C PHE A 93 6.66 -2.86 4.79
N PRO A 94 6.69 -3.13 3.46
CA PRO A 94 7.11 -4.43 2.95
C PRO A 94 8.56 -4.81 3.28
N SER A 95 9.43 -3.84 3.54
CA SER A 95 10.84 -4.08 3.87
C SER A 95 11.05 -4.53 5.33
N PHE A 96 10.25 -4.00 6.26
CA PHE A 96 10.50 -4.16 7.70
C PHE A 96 9.47 -5.01 8.44
N VAL A 97 8.31 -5.28 7.84
CA VAL A 97 7.31 -6.15 8.46
C VAL A 97 7.84 -7.59 8.58
N THR A 98 7.61 -8.26 9.71
CA THR A 98 7.90 -9.70 9.88
C THR A 98 6.73 -10.55 9.40
N ASN A 99 6.91 -11.88 9.24
CA ASN A 99 5.79 -12.75 8.87
C ASN A 99 4.64 -12.71 9.89
N VAL A 100 4.99 -12.78 11.18
CA VAL A 100 4.03 -12.74 12.30
C VAL A 100 3.28 -11.41 12.32
N MET A 101 3.97 -10.29 12.17
CA MET A 101 3.35 -8.97 12.12
C MET A 101 2.40 -8.83 10.93
N PHE A 102 2.82 -9.31 9.75
CA PHE A 102 2.01 -9.25 8.53
C PHE A 102 0.69 -10.03 8.72
N GLU A 103 0.77 -11.30 9.12
CA GLU A 103 -0.41 -12.15 9.29
C GLU A 103 -1.32 -11.65 10.42
N ASN A 104 -0.76 -11.26 11.57
CA ASN A 104 -1.56 -10.71 12.67
C ASN A 104 -2.30 -9.42 12.27
N LEU A 105 -1.67 -8.58 11.45
CA LEU A 105 -2.31 -7.37 10.96
C LEU A 105 -3.41 -7.71 9.93
N PHE A 106 -3.06 -8.33 8.80
CA PHE A 106 -4.04 -8.51 7.73
C PHE A 106 -5.12 -9.53 8.07
N LYS A 107 -4.75 -10.69 8.63
CA LYS A 107 -5.74 -11.70 9.03
C LYS A 107 -6.41 -11.36 10.35
N GLY A 108 -5.62 -10.96 11.35
CA GLY A 108 -6.15 -10.72 12.70
C GLY A 108 -6.94 -9.41 12.83
N SER A 109 -6.53 -8.34 12.15
CA SER A 109 -7.14 -7.01 12.31
C SER A 109 -8.10 -6.63 11.19
N PHE A 110 -7.84 -7.06 9.95
CA PHE A 110 -8.63 -6.69 8.78
C PHE A 110 -9.46 -7.85 8.20
N ASP A 111 -9.35 -9.05 8.77
CA ASP A 111 -9.97 -10.30 8.29
C ASP A 111 -9.68 -10.62 6.81
N LEU A 112 -8.48 -10.26 6.34
CA LEU A 112 -7.99 -10.60 5.02
C LEU A 112 -7.17 -11.88 5.08
N ALA A 113 -7.42 -12.83 4.18
CA ALA A 113 -6.68 -14.10 4.12
C ALA A 113 -5.21 -13.95 3.69
N TRP A 114 -4.78 -12.71 3.48
CA TRP A 114 -3.47 -12.34 2.96
C TRP A 114 -2.35 -12.86 3.85
N LYS A 115 -1.41 -13.57 3.23
CA LYS A 115 -0.17 -13.98 3.87
C LYS A 115 1.01 -13.43 3.11
N ARG A 116 2.12 -13.26 3.83
CA ARG A 116 3.39 -12.90 3.22
C ARG A 116 3.79 -13.98 2.22
N GLY A 117 4.11 -13.54 1.00
CA GLY A 117 4.54 -14.36 -0.11
C GLY A 117 6.05 -14.25 -0.36
N ASN A 118 6.43 -14.49 -1.62
CA ASN A 118 7.82 -14.46 -2.04
C ASN A 118 8.38 -13.04 -2.04
N TYR A 119 9.67 -12.93 -1.76
CA TYR A 119 10.44 -11.70 -1.90
C TYR A 119 11.35 -11.81 -3.11
N GLN A 120 11.03 -11.11 -4.19
CA GLN A 120 11.73 -11.27 -5.47
C GLN A 120 11.64 -10.02 -6.34
N ARG A 121 12.54 -9.93 -7.32
CA ARG A 121 12.43 -8.97 -8.43
C ARG A 121 11.86 -9.68 -9.66
N GLY A 122 10.99 -8.98 -10.38
CA GLY A 122 10.38 -9.45 -11.61
C GLY A 122 9.58 -8.33 -12.29
N THR A 123 8.95 -8.67 -13.42
CA THR A 123 8.00 -7.80 -14.12
C THR A 123 6.58 -8.20 -13.75
N PHE A 124 5.76 -7.21 -13.44
CA PHE A 124 4.37 -7.38 -13.01
C PHE A 124 3.45 -6.63 -13.95
N GLU A 125 2.27 -7.19 -14.18
CA GLU A 125 1.21 -6.64 -15.05
C GLU A 125 -0.10 -6.52 -14.27
N VAL A 126 -0.97 -5.63 -14.75
CA VAL A 126 -2.33 -5.51 -14.25
C VAL A 126 -3.09 -6.81 -14.51
N ASN A 127 -3.70 -7.37 -13.47
CA ASN A 127 -4.53 -8.56 -13.56
C ASN A 127 -5.85 -8.25 -14.29
N ASP A 128 -6.48 -9.27 -14.90
CA ASP A 128 -7.75 -9.06 -15.62
C ASP A 128 -8.93 -8.79 -14.69
N PHE A 129 -8.87 -9.33 -13.47
CA PHE A 129 -9.95 -9.26 -12.49
C PHE A 129 -9.43 -8.62 -11.21
N TYR A 130 -9.66 -7.32 -11.05
CA TYR A 130 -9.30 -6.59 -9.84
C TYR A 130 -10.34 -5.51 -9.50
N THR A 131 -10.26 -4.99 -8.29
CA THR A 131 -11.08 -3.85 -7.86
C THR A 131 -10.19 -2.68 -7.52
N LEU A 132 -10.70 -1.45 -7.64
CA LEU A 132 -10.04 -0.23 -7.22
C LEU A 132 -10.91 0.55 -6.21
N PRO A 133 -10.33 1.53 -5.50
CA PRO A 133 -11.10 2.51 -4.75
C PRO A 133 -12.21 3.13 -5.61
N ARG A 134 -13.34 3.50 -4.99
CA ARG A 134 -14.47 4.09 -5.72
C ARG A 134 -14.02 5.39 -6.39
N GLY A 135 -14.40 5.58 -7.66
CA GLY A 135 -14.06 6.78 -8.43
C GLY A 135 -12.68 6.76 -9.09
N VAL A 136 -11.90 5.69 -8.94
CA VAL A 136 -10.61 5.51 -9.63
C VAL A 136 -10.80 4.69 -10.90
N ALA A 137 -10.24 5.18 -12.02
CA ALA A 137 -10.34 4.53 -13.32
C ALA A 137 -9.25 3.45 -13.50
N PRO A 138 -9.57 2.26 -14.04
CA PRO A 138 -8.60 1.20 -14.36
C PRO A 138 -7.43 1.66 -15.25
N SER A 139 -7.69 2.54 -16.22
CA SER A 139 -6.70 3.02 -17.19
C SER A 139 -5.61 3.90 -16.59
N SER A 140 -5.71 4.24 -15.30
CA SER A 140 -4.72 5.08 -14.61
C SER A 140 -3.53 4.27 -14.09
N LEU A 141 -3.63 2.93 -13.98
CA LEU A 141 -2.52 2.09 -13.54
C LEU A 141 -1.51 1.85 -14.66
N PRO A 142 -0.19 1.77 -14.34
CA PRO A 142 0.81 1.32 -15.30
C PRO A 142 0.50 -0.12 -15.74
N SER A 143 0.54 -0.38 -17.05
CA SER A 143 0.12 -1.67 -17.61
C SER A 143 1.04 -2.83 -17.17
N ALA A 144 2.34 -2.58 -17.15
CA ALA A 144 3.35 -3.48 -16.60
C ALA A 144 4.65 -2.75 -16.30
N TYR A 145 5.38 -3.16 -15.26
CA TYR A 145 6.70 -2.63 -14.93
C TYR A 145 7.50 -3.60 -14.05
N SER A 146 8.80 -3.35 -13.91
CA SER A 146 9.68 -4.17 -13.08
C SER A 146 9.81 -3.57 -11.67
N MET A 147 9.70 -4.39 -10.64
CA MET A 147 10.00 -3.98 -9.27
C MET A 147 10.59 -5.12 -8.44
N LYS A 148 11.22 -4.79 -7.32
CA LYS A 148 11.54 -5.77 -6.27
C LYS A 148 10.44 -5.70 -5.22
N ALA A 149 9.68 -6.77 -5.07
CA ALA A 149 8.50 -6.77 -4.23
C ALA A 149 8.51 -7.90 -3.20
N LEU A 150 7.95 -7.62 -2.03
CA LEU A 150 7.38 -8.63 -1.15
C LEU A 150 5.95 -8.90 -1.60
N HIS A 151 5.65 -10.14 -1.99
CA HIS A 151 4.35 -10.50 -2.53
C HIS A 151 3.36 -10.81 -1.40
N VAL A 152 2.09 -10.83 -1.76
CA VAL A 152 0.98 -11.37 -0.96
C VAL A 152 0.43 -12.61 -1.65
N ARG A 153 0.38 -13.72 -0.91
CA ARG A 153 -0.31 -14.95 -1.30
C ARG A 153 -1.65 -15.07 -0.57
N ASP A 154 -2.50 -15.96 -1.05
CA ASP A 154 -3.85 -16.21 -0.53
C ASP A 154 -4.83 -15.02 -0.66
N ALA A 155 -4.45 -13.96 -1.39
CA ALA A 155 -5.38 -12.92 -1.82
C ALA A 155 -6.38 -13.50 -2.85
N LYS A 156 -7.66 -13.11 -2.75
CA LYS A 156 -8.69 -13.57 -3.69
C LYS A 156 -8.36 -13.09 -5.12
N PRO A 157 -8.88 -13.73 -6.17
CA PRO A 157 -8.65 -13.29 -7.55
C PRO A 157 -8.88 -11.80 -7.77
N GLN A 158 -9.99 -11.25 -7.27
CA GLN A 158 -10.39 -9.85 -7.41
C GLN A 158 -9.59 -8.88 -6.52
N GLU A 159 -8.80 -9.41 -5.58
CA GLU A 159 -7.94 -8.62 -4.71
C GLU A 159 -6.53 -8.46 -5.30
N ARG A 160 -6.16 -9.23 -6.34
CA ARG A 160 -4.84 -9.17 -6.97
C ARG A 160 -4.84 -8.10 -8.06
N ILE A 161 -4.09 -7.02 -7.85
CA ILE A 161 -4.00 -5.88 -8.80
C ILE A 161 -2.82 -6.09 -9.75
N LEU A 162 -1.60 -6.23 -9.22
CA LEU A 162 -0.40 -6.48 -10.02
C LEU A 162 0.15 -7.88 -9.75
N VAL A 163 0.15 -8.71 -10.78
CA VAL A 163 0.59 -10.11 -10.76
C VAL A 163 1.84 -10.30 -11.63
N PRO A 164 2.69 -11.30 -11.35
CA PRO A 164 3.85 -11.56 -12.20
C PRO A 164 3.46 -11.86 -13.66
N VAL A 165 4.16 -11.30 -14.65
CA VAL A 165 3.91 -11.54 -16.08
C VAL A 165 4.05 -13.02 -16.44
N ALA A 166 3.16 -13.54 -17.28
CA ALA A 166 3.09 -14.97 -17.59
C ALA A 166 4.32 -15.41 -18.37
N GLY A 167 4.91 -16.53 -17.95
CA GLY A 167 6.15 -17.04 -18.56
C GLY A 167 7.41 -16.22 -18.28
N SER A 168 7.31 -15.14 -17.50
CA SER A 168 8.49 -14.42 -17.03
C SER A 168 9.26 -15.25 -15.99
N LYS A 169 10.51 -14.87 -15.77
CA LYS A 169 11.39 -15.50 -14.78
C LYS A 169 11.76 -14.52 -13.68
N THR A 170 12.09 -15.06 -12.52
CA THR A 170 12.65 -14.28 -11.41
C THR A 170 13.98 -13.65 -11.81
N GLN A 171 14.23 -12.45 -11.32
CA GLN A 171 15.44 -11.68 -11.63
C GLN A 171 16.32 -11.60 -10.36
N SER A 172 17.52 -12.17 -10.43
CA SER A 172 18.47 -12.20 -9.31
C SER A 172 19.90 -12.16 -9.81
N MET A 173 20.77 -11.45 -9.07
CA MET A 173 22.22 -11.45 -9.30
C MET A 173 22.93 -12.62 -8.61
N VAL A 174 22.21 -13.39 -7.77
CA VAL A 174 22.80 -14.43 -6.91
C VAL A 174 22.20 -15.81 -7.20
N PHE A 175 20.95 -15.88 -7.62
CA PHE A 175 20.22 -17.12 -7.85
C PHE A 175 19.88 -17.26 -9.33
N ALA A 176 19.81 -18.49 -9.81
CA ALA A 176 19.37 -18.77 -11.17
C ALA A 176 17.89 -18.35 -11.37
N PRO A 177 17.51 -17.88 -12.57
CA PRO A 177 16.12 -17.54 -12.86
C PRO A 177 15.20 -18.76 -12.68
N SER A 178 14.08 -18.55 -11.99
CA SER A 178 13.03 -19.56 -11.76
C SER A 178 11.69 -19.06 -12.28
N ASP A 179 10.73 -19.97 -12.46
CA ASP A 179 9.37 -19.58 -12.84
C ASP A 179 8.71 -18.70 -11.78
N VAL A 180 8.00 -17.67 -12.24
CA VAL A 180 7.19 -16.83 -11.36
C VAL A 180 5.92 -17.56 -10.95
N ASP A 181 5.55 -17.41 -9.68
CA ASP A 181 4.29 -17.93 -9.15
C ASP A 181 3.20 -16.85 -9.23
N ARG A 182 2.22 -17.06 -10.12
CA ARG A 182 1.09 -16.15 -10.36
C ARG A 182 -0.07 -16.31 -9.38
N SER A 183 0.01 -17.24 -8.42
CA SER A 183 -1.00 -17.35 -7.35
C SER A 183 -0.91 -16.22 -6.33
N GLN A 184 0.22 -15.52 -6.30
CA GLN A 184 0.51 -14.36 -5.46
C GLN A 184 0.61 -13.08 -6.31
N ALA A 185 0.53 -11.93 -5.64
CA ALA A 185 0.55 -10.62 -6.27
C ALA A 185 1.49 -9.68 -5.52
N ALA A 186 2.12 -8.75 -6.24
CA ALA A 186 2.97 -7.72 -5.65
C ALA A 186 2.15 -6.50 -5.18
N VAL A 187 1.00 -6.27 -5.79
CA VAL A 187 0.02 -5.28 -5.31
C VAL A 187 -1.33 -5.95 -5.16
N VAL A 188 -1.94 -5.78 -3.99
CA VAL A 188 -3.27 -6.29 -3.67
C VAL A 188 -4.14 -5.20 -3.09
N GLY A 189 -5.46 -5.36 -3.21
CA GLY A 189 -6.40 -4.48 -2.55
C GLY A 189 -7.78 -5.10 -2.33
N ALA A 190 -8.42 -4.74 -1.22
CA ALA A 190 -9.69 -5.30 -0.78
C ALA A 190 -10.65 -4.22 -0.30
N ARG A 191 -11.95 -4.45 -0.50
CA ARG A 191 -13.01 -3.59 0.07
C ARG A 191 -13.23 -3.95 1.53
N ILE A 192 -13.26 -2.94 2.39
CA ILE A 192 -13.61 -3.07 3.81
C ILE A 192 -14.70 -2.04 4.10
N GLY A 193 -15.93 -2.51 4.33
CA GLY A 193 -17.11 -1.64 4.38
C GLY A 193 -17.27 -0.85 3.08
N ASN A 194 -17.35 0.48 3.17
CA ASN A 194 -17.40 1.35 2.00
C ASN A 194 -16.03 1.77 1.45
N GLY A 195 -14.95 1.50 2.18
CA GLY A 195 -13.60 1.93 1.86
C GLY A 195 -12.78 0.88 1.13
N TYR A 196 -11.47 1.13 1.09
CA TYR A 196 -10.52 0.32 0.35
C TYR A 196 -9.18 0.23 1.09
N LEU A 197 -8.69 -1.00 1.27
CA LEU A 197 -7.37 -1.26 1.83
C LEU A 197 -6.49 -1.83 0.73
N ALA A 198 -5.33 -1.23 0.49
CA ALA A 198 -4.36 -1.66 -0.49
C ALA A 198 -3.02 -2.00 0.16
N TYR A 199 -2.25 -2.86 -0.47
CA TYR A 199 -0.87 -3.16 -0.15
C TYR A 199 -0.02 -3.08 -1.42
N VAL A 200 1.07 -2.32 -1.36
CA VAL A 200 2.08 -2.17 -2.42
C VAL A 200 3.38 -2.79 -1.90
N GLY A 201 3.79 -3.90 -2.52
CA GLY A 201 4.90 -4.72 -2.05
C GLY A 201 6.29 -4.24 -2.44
N ASP A 202 6.39 -3.19 -3.27
CA ASP A 202 7.68 -2.64 -3.71
C ASP A 202 8.52 -2.17 -2.52
N VAL A 203 9.78 -2.60 -2.49
CA VAL A 203 10.75 -2.29 -1.44
C VAL A 203 11.80 -1.26 -1.84
N ASN A 204 11.87 -0.95 -3.14
CA ASN A 204 12.87 -0.06 -3.71
C ASN A 204 12.30 1.33 -4.02
N GLY A 205 10.99 1.44 -4.29
CA GLY A 205 10.35 2.71 -4.66
C GLY A 205 10.59 3.05 -6.12
N GLU A 206 10.18 2.14 -7.02
CA GLU A 206 10.24 2.35 -8.46
C GLU A 206 9.25 3.46 -8.89
N GLU A 207 9.53 4.17 -9.98
CA GLU A 207 8.73 5.34 -10.41
C GLU A 207 7.27 4.96 -10.72
N GLU A 208 7.04 3.80 -11.32
CA GLU A 208 5.70 3.30 -11.61
C GLU A 208 4.97 2.84 -10.33
N SER A 209 5.69 2.50 -9.26
CA SER A 209 5.07 2.27 -7.94
C SER A 209 4.54 3.58 -7.34
N ASP A 210 5.18 4.71 -7.63
CA ASP A 210 4.64 6.02 -7.26
C ASP A 210 3.32 6.29 -7.99
N ASP A 211 3.23 5.94 -9.28
CA ASP A 211 1.98 6.02 -10.06
C ASP A 211 0.87 5.20 -9.42
N VAL A 212 1.17 3.94 -9.06
CA VAL A 212 0.22 3.05 -8.39
C VAL A 212 -0.30 3.68 -7.09
N ILE A 213 0.58 4.24 -6.26
CA ILE A 213 0.18 4.86 -4.99
C ILE A 213 -0.69 6.11 -5.23
N LEU A 214 -0.33 6.97 -6.18
CA LEU A 214 -1.12 8.15 -6.53
C LEU A 214 -2.53 7.77 -7.02
N VAL A 215 -2.61 6.77 -7.90
CA VAL A 215 -3.88 6.23 -8.40
C VAL A 215 -4.73 5.67 -7.27
N LEU A 216 -4.14 4.92 -6.34
CA LEU A 216 -4.84 4.40 -5.16
C LEU A 216 -5.31 5.54 -4.23
N CYS A 217 -4.54 6.62 -4.11
CA CYS A 217 -4.97 7.85 -3.43
C CYS A 217 -6.07 8.61 -4.19
N GLY A 218 -6.34 8.26 -5.46
CA GLY A 218 -7.24 8.94 -6.37
C GLY A 218 -6.74 10.33 -6.78
N LEU A 219 -5.42 10.52 -6.82
CA LEU A 219 -4.76 11.75 -7.25
C LEU A 219 -4.39 11.71 -8.72
#